data_AF-A0A952IXT1-F1
#
_entry.id   AF-A0A952IXT1-F1
#
_cell.length_a   1.000
_cell.length_b   1.000
_cell.length_c   1.000
_cell.angle_alpha   90.00
_cell.angle_beta   90.00
_cell.angle_gamma   90.00
#
_symmetry.space_group_name_H-M   'P 1'
#
loop_
_entity.id
_entity.type
_entity.pdbx_description
1 polymer ?
#
loop_
_entity_poly.entity_id
_entity_poly.type
_entity_poly.pdbx_seq_one_letter_code
_entity_poly.pdbx_strand_id
1 'polypeptide(L)'
;MHHSIKLKRIALILTGLLLLLLAVMAVLIGLDLSQQKSSPAWQQSIHTIRLLRPDTGEIVMAKEDGQWQMTQPCQLPVNNHRLEPLLEALHSATHEYQASDVDLDAAGLIEPQATVFLNQQSVKLGKTDLRGSRRYTLKNDVVEFVPEWVLSLINGGVTAFAILEPFGLSLTDLQLRGDGIIESEQLPFWQALSAQQIVELQTIDLQNKTPSEVGTAIFGDIQTQLELYQLPEFIALRFADATCAYILAPDALAPITDP
;
A
#
# COMPACT_ATOMS: atom_id res chain seq x y z
N MET A 1 -27.45 19.90 -52.97
CA MET A 1 -27.90 18.59 -52.44
C MET A 1 -26.81 17.50 -52.31
N HIS A 2 -25.54 17.75 -52.64
CA HIS A 2 -24.46 16.73 -52.50
C HIS A 2 -23.69 16.77 -51.16
N HIS A 3 -23.83 17.82 -50.36
CA HIS A 3 -23.01 18.00 -49.15
C HIS A 3 -23.52 17.18 -47.94
N SER A 4 -24.84 16.96 -47.82
CA SER A 4 -25.45 16.23 -46.69
C SER A 4 -25.22 14.71 -46.74
N ILE A 5 -25.00 14.15 -47.93
CA ILE A 5 -24.76 12.71 -48.12
C ILE A 5 -23.34 12.33 -47.66
N LYS A 6 -22.35 13.21 -47.88
CA LYS A 6 -20.96 12.98 -47.44
C LYS A 6 -20.83 13.03 -45.92
N LEU A 7 -21.50 13.98 -45.24
CA LEU A 7 -21.49 14.06 -43.78
C LEU A 7 -22.15 12.83 -43.12
N LYS A 8 -23.27 12.33 -43.66
CA LYS A 8 -23.91 11.11 -43.13
C LYS A 8 -23.03 9.86 -43.25
N ARG A 9 -22.26 9.74 -44.34
CA ARG A 9 -21.31 8.62 -44.53
C ARG A 9 -20.12 8.70 -43.58
N ILE A 10 -19.57 9.90 -43.36
CA ILE A 10 -18.48 10.11 -42.40
C ILE A 10 -18.96 9.82 -40.98
N ALA A 11 -20.16 10.28 -40.61
CA ALA A 11 -20.76 9.99 -39.31
C ALA A 11 -20.93 8.48 -39.07
N LEU A 12 -21.45 7.73 -40.06
CA LEU A 12 -21.59 6.28 -39.98
C LEU A 12 -20.24 5.55 -39.80
N ILE A 13 -19.19 6.00 -40.50
CA ILE A 13 -17.85 5.43 -40.36
C ILE A 13 -17.29 5.70 -38.96
N LEU A 14 -17.45 6.93 -38.45
CA LEU A 14 -16.99 7.31 -37.11
C LEU A 14 -17.73 6.55 -36.01
N THR A 15 -19.06 6.39 -36.11
CA THR A 15 -19.83 5.58 -35.15
C THR A 15 -19.42 4.12 -35.19
N GLY A 16 -19.19 3.56 -36.39
CA GLY A 16 -18.69 2.19 -36.54
C GLY A 16 -17.31 1.99 -35.93
N LEU A 17 -16.41 2.95 -36.13
CA LEU A 17 -15.06 2.92 -35.56
C LEU A 17 -15.08 3.06 -34.03
N LEU A 18 -15.95 3.92 -33.49
CA LEU A 18 -16.15 4.09 -32.05
C LEU A 18 -16.68 2.79 -31.42
N LEU A 19 -17.69 2.15 -32.03
CA LEU A 19 -18.25 0.89 -31.53
C LEU A 19 -17.22 -0.25 -31.59
N LEU A 20 -16.40 -0.31 -32.64
CA LEU A 20 -15.29 -1.25 -32.73
C LEU A 20 -14.29 -1.03 -31.59
N LEU A 21 -13.93 0.22 -31.32
CA LEU A 21 -12.97 0.58 -30.27
C LEU A 21 -13.51 0.24 -28.87
N LEU A 22 -14.79 0.51 -28.61
CA LEU A 22 -15.47 0.13 -27.37
C LEU A 22 -15.54 -1.40 -27.20
N ALA A 23 -15.81 -2.14 -28.28
CA ALA A 23 -15.82 -3.61 -28.24
C ALA A 23 -14.43 -4.19 -27.97
N VAL A 24 -13.37 -3.62 -28.59
CA VAL A 24 -11.99 -4.00 -28.30
C VAL A 24 -11.64 -3.70 -26.84
N MET A 25 -12.00 -2.52 -26.32
CA MET A 25 -11.81 -2.22 -24.89
C MET A 25 -12.55 -3.19 -23.99
N ALA A 26 -13.82 -3.51 -24.27
CA ALA A 26 -14.60 -4.45 -23.46
C ALA A 26 -13.97 -5.85 -23.45
N VAL A 27 -13.43 -6.31 -24.59
CA VAL A 27 -12.68 -7.56 -24.68
C VAL A 27 -11.38 -7.50 -23.89
N LEU A 28 -10.61 -6.41 -24.02
CA LEU A 28 -9.37 -6.23 -23.26
C LEU A 28 -9.63 -6.21 -21.75
N ILE A 29 -10.65 -5.48 -21.29
CA ILE A 29 -11.07 -5.44 -19.89
C ILE A 29 -11.54 -6.84 -19.42
N GLY A 30 -12.31 -7.56 -20.22
CA GLY A 30 -12.77 -8.92 -19.89
C GLY A 30 -11.62 -9.94 -19.79
N LEU A 31 -10.59 -9.81 -20.64
CA LEU A 31 -9.38 -10.63 -20.59
C LEU A 31 -8.51 -10.29 -19.37
N ASP A 32 -8.51 -9.04 -18.93
CA ASP A 32 -7.78 -8.57 -17.74
C ASP A 32 -8.48 -9.04 -16.45
N LEU A 33 -9.81 -8.97 -16.39
CA LEU A 33 -10.63 -9.48 -15.29
C LEU A 33 -10.54 -11.02 -15.15
N SER A 34 -10.46 -11.75 -16.27
CA SER A 34 -10.20 -13.19 -16.24
C SER A 34 -8.77 -13.55 -15.82
N GLN A 35 -7.86 -12.58 -15.79
CA GLN A 35 -6.47 -12.71 -15.35
C GLN A 35 -6.26 -12.34 -13.89
N GLN A 36 -7.32 -12.31 -13.08
CA GLN A 36 -7.21 -12.47 -11.63
C GLN A 36 -6.70 -13.89 -11.37
N LYS A 37 -5.39 -14.09 -11.64
CA LYS A 37 -4.66 -15.34 -11.45
C LYS A 37 -4.91 -15.77 -10.03
N SER A 38 -5.60 -16.89 -9.86
CA SER A 38 -5.67 -17.55 -8.57
C SER A 38 -4.25 -17.63 -8.02
N SER A 39 -4.03 -17.01 -6.86
CA SER A 39 -2.73 -17.07 -6.19
C SER A 39 -2.31 -18.55 -6.07
N PRO A 40 -1.03 -18.88 -6.30
CA PRO A 40 -0.53 -20.23 -6.10
C PRO A 40 -0.96 -20.80 -4.75
N ALA A 41 -1.18 -22.12 -4.67
CA ALA A 41 -1.68 -22.78 -3.46
C ALA A 41 -0.84 -22.49 -2.20
N TRP A 42 0.48 -22.28 -2.37
CA TRP A 42 1.37 -21.93 -1.25
C TRP A 42 1.13 -20.51 -0.73
N GLN A 43 0.71 -19.56 -1.57
CA GLN A 43 0.33 -18.21 -1.11
C GLN A 43 -0.99 -18.26 -0.36
N GLN A 44 -1.91 -19.14 -0.77
CA GLN A 44 -3.20 -19.29 -0.13
C GLN A 44 -3.10 -19.86 1.29
N SER A 45 -2.04 -20.63 1.60
CA SER A 45 -1.80 -21.16 2.94
C SER A 45 -1.11 -20.19 3.90
N ILE A 46 -0.65 -19.03 3.41
CA ILE A 46 -0.08 -17.98 4.24
C ILE A 46 -1.22 -17.13 4.80
N HIS A 47 -1.29 -17.06 6.12
CA HIS A 47 -2.34 -16.33 6.86
C HIS A 47 -1.77 -15.29 7.80
N THR A 48 -0.50 -15.41 8.18
CA THR A 48 0.20 -14.40 8.96
C THR A 48 1.58 -14.13 8.38
N ILE A 49 1.97 -12.86 8.38
CA ILE A 49 3.29 -12.39 8.00
C ILE A 49 3.79 -11.49 9.12
N ARG A 50 4.99 -11.77 9.63
CA ARG A 50 5.64 -10.91 10.62
C ARG A 50 6.99 -10.47 10.09
N LEU A 51 7.24 -9.17 10.10
CA LEU A 51 8.50 -8.58 9.66
C LEU A 51 9.21 -8.04 10.90
N LEU A 52 10.28 -8.71 11.32
CA LEU A 52 11.14 -8.26 12.39
C LEU A 52 12.33 -7.52 11.79
N ARG A 53 12.46 -6.24 12.13
CA ARG A 53 13.62 -5.41 11.76
C ARG A 53 14.35 -4.98 13.03
N PRO A 54 15.69 -5.14 13.09
CA PRO A 54 16.48 -4.52 14.14
C PRO A 54 16.18 -3.01 14.24
N ASP A 55 16.07 -2.50 15.46
CA ASP A 55 15.95 -1.08 15.81
C ASP A 55 14.73 -0.31 15.29
N THR A 56 13.87 -0.92 14.47
CA THR A 56 12.69 -0.26 13.83
C THR A 56 11.36 -0.98 14.10
N GLY A 57 11.37 -1.94 15.03
CA GLY A 57 10.17 -2.64 15.48
C GLY A 57 9.66 -3.71 14.53
N GLU A 58 8.52 -4.28 14.91
CA GLU A 58 7.86 -5.38 14.19
C GLU A 58 6.65 -4.86 13.41
N ILE A 59 6.44 -5.41 12.22
CA ILE A 59 5.18 -5.28 11.47
C ILE A 59 4.51 -6.63 11.44
N VAL A 60 3.23 -6.66 11.78
CA VAL A 60 2.42 -7.88 11.70
C VAL A 60 1.27 -7.64 10.74
N MET A 61 1.10 -8.58 9.81
CA MET A 61 -0.01 -8.62 8.88
C MET A 61 -0.71 -9.98 9.02
N ALA A 62 -2.04 -9.96 9.02
CA ALA A 62 -2.89 -11.13 9.10
C ALA A 62 -3.93 -11.09 8.00
N LYS A 63 -4.34 -12.28 7.53
CA LYS A 63 -5.41 -12.41 6.56
C LYS A 63 -6.74 -12.57 7.28
N GLU A 64 -7.60 -11.56 7.19
CA GLU A 64 -8.92 -11.49 7.80
C GLU A 64 -9.96 -11.40 6.69
N ASP A 65 -10.97 -12.29 6.71
CA ASP A 65 -12.00 -12.40 5.66
C ASP A 65 -11.45 -12.45 4.22
N GLY A 66 -10.27 -13.07 4.07
CA GLY A 66 -9.60 -13.21 2.77
C GLY A 66 -8.78 -11.98 2.33
N GLN A 67 -8.77 -10.89 3.10
CA GLN A 67 -8.01 -9.68 2.83
C GLN A 67 -6.84 -9.53 3.81
N TRP A 68 -5.72 -8.99 3.34
CA TRP A 68 -4.58 -8.70 4.21
C TRP A 68 -4.81 -7.40 4.98
N GLN A 69 -4.68 -7.49 6.30
CA GLN A 69 -4.72 -6.37 7.23
C GLN A 69 -3.41 -6.33 8.01
N MET A 70 -2.84 -5.15 8.15
CA MET A 70 -1.78 -4.88 9.11
C MET A 70 -2.43 -4.77 10.47
N THR A 71 -1.92 -5.50 11.46
CA THR A 71 -2.42 -5.48 12.84
C THR A 71 -1.44 -4.81 13.80
N GLN A 72 -0.17 -4.70 13.41
CA GLN A 72 0.85 -3.96 14.14
C GLN A 72 1.78 -3.22 13.17
N PRO A 73 2.21 -1.98 13.51
CA PRO A 73 1.93 -1.24 14.75
C PRO A 73 0.53 -0.57 14.78
N CYS A 74 -0.15 -0.51 13.64
CA CYS A 74 -1.48 0.05 13.51
C CYS A 74 -2.36 -0.82 12.60
N GLN A 75 -3.67 -0.71 12.79
CA GLN A 75 -4.66 -1.39 11.97
C GLN A 75 -4.83 -0.66 10.64
N LEU A 76 -4.35 -1.26 9.55
CA LEU A 76 -4.37 -0.66 8.21
C LEU A 76 -4.59 -1.72 7.13
N PRO A 77 -5.35 -1.42 6.06
CA PRO A 77 -5.41 -2.28 4.90
C PRO A 77 -4.03 -2.40 4.23
N VAL A 78 -3.68 -3.63 3.83
CA VAL A 78 -2.41 -3.93 3.18
C VAL A 78 -2.52 -3.75 1.67
N ASN A 79 -1.50 -3.15 1.09
CA ASN A 79 -1.28 -3.05 -0.33
C ASN A 79 -0.79 -4.40 -0.90
N ASN A 80 -1.74 -5.18 -1.42
CA ASN A 80 -1.44 -6.49 -2.01
C ASN A 80 -0.47 -6.39 -3.21
N HIS A 81 -0.48 -5.29 -3.96
CA HIS A 81 0.47 -5.09 -5.07
C HIS A 81 1.93 -4.96 -4.60
N ARG A 82 2.16 -4.65 -3.32
CA ARG A 82 3.48 -4.64 -2.68
C ARG A 82 3.78 -5.95 -1.97
N LEU A 83 2.78 -6.54 -1.32
CA LEU A 83 2.93 -7.79 -0.57
C LEU A 83 3.15 -9.01 -1.46
N GLU A 84 2.41 -9.15 -2.55
CA GLU A 84 2.49 -10.34 -3.41
C GLU A 84 3.89 -10.51 -4.06
N PRO A 85 4.52 -9.46 -4.62
CA PRO A 85 5.91 -9.58 -5.10
C PRO A 85 6.89 -9.98 -4.01
N LEU A 86 6.74 -9.47 -2.78
CA LEU A 86 7.57 -9.86 -1.65
C LEU A 86 7.47 -11.38 -1.41
N LEU A 87 6.23 -11.88 -1.31
CA LEU A 87 6.00 -13.30 -1.09
C LEU A 87 6.62 -14.14 -2.21
N GLU A 88 6.40 -13.74 -3.47
CA GLU A 88 6.98 -14.45 -4.62
C GLU A 88 8.51 -14.48 -4.57
N ALA A 89 9.15 -13.36 -4.24
CA ALA A 89 10.61 -13.29 -4.11
C ALA A 89 11.16 -14.17 -2.98
N LEU A 90 10.42 -14.27 -1.86
CA LEU A 90 10.79 -15.13 -0.73
C LEU A 90 10.50 -16.62 -0.98
N HIS A 91 9.67 -16.95 -1.97
CA HIS A 91 9.37 -18.32 -2.37
C HIS A 91 10.28 -18.81 -3.50
N SER A 92 10.54 -17.97 -4.50
CA SER A 92 11.27 -18.29 -5.74
C SER A 92 12.79 -18.19 -5.61
N ALA A 93 13.32 -18.45 -4.42
CA ALA A 93 14.73 -18.28 -4.16
C ALA A 93 15.58 -19.19 -5.06
N THR A 94 16.71 -18.67 -5.53
CA THR A 94 17.58 -19.37 -6.48
C THR A 94 18.91 -19.68 -5.84
N HIS A 95 19.55 -20.76 -6.29
CA HIS A 95 20.85 -21.24 -5.83
C HIS A 95 20.85 -21.59 -4.34
N GLU A 96 20.60 -22.88 -4.07
CA GLU A 96 20.53 -23.44 -2.74
C GLU A 96 21.90 -23.99 -2.31
N TYR A 97 22.34 -23.59 -1.12
CA TYR A 97 23.53 -24.10 -0.44
C TYR A 97 23.14 -24.58 0.94
N GLN A 98 23.71 -25.68 1.42
CA GLN A 98 23.53 -26.05 2.82
C GLN A 98 24.18 -24.98 3.71
N ALA A 99 23.53 -24.63 4.82
CA ALA A 99 24.08 -23.64 5.74
C ALA A 99 25.47 -24.04 6.28
N SER A 100 25.75 -25.35 6.37
CA SER A 100 27.08 -25.87 6.73
C SER A 100 28.19 -25.50 5.74
N ASP A 101 27.83 -25.21 4.49
CA ASP A 101 28.77 -24.94 3.39
C ASP A 101 29.00 -23.43 3.20
N VAL A 102 28.32 -22.59 3.98
CA VAL A 102 28.37 -21.13 3.89
C VAL A 102 28.89 -20.53 5.19
N ASP A 103 29.79 -19.56 5.08
CA ASP A 103 30.14 -18.71 6.22
C ASP A 103 28.96 -17.78 6.55
N LEU A 104 28.14 -18.19 7.51
CA LEU A 104 26.93 -17.48 7.91
C LEU A 104 27.21 -16.10 8.51
N ASP A 105 28.38 -15.88 9.10
CA ASP A 105 28.75 -14.57 9.67
C ASP A 105 29.16 -13.59 8.55
N ALA A 106 29.99 -14.07 7.63
CA ALA A 106 30.34 -13.31 6.43
C ALA A 106 29.08 -12.96 5.59
N ALA A 107 28.13 -13.89 5.49
CA ALA A 107 26.84 -13.67 4.85
C ALA A 107 25.86 -12.82 5.67
N GLY A 108 26.17 -12.48 6.94
CA GLY A 108 25.30 -11.70 7.82
C GLY A 108 24.02 -12.42 8.27
N LEU A 109 24.03 -13.75 8.30
CA LEU A 109 22.88 -14.59 8.66
C LEU A 109 22.86 -14.99 10.15
N ILE A 110 23.95 -14.73 10.89
CA ILE A 110 23.98 -14.81 12.35
C ILE A 110 23.21 -13.64 12.97
N GLU A 111 23.51 -12.41 12.52
CA GLU A 111 22.80 -11.17 12.87
C GLU A 111 22.09 -10.62 11.63
N PRO A 112 20.90 -11.15 11.30
CA PRO A 112 20.21 -10.78 10.08
C PRO A 112 19.70 -9.33 10.12
N GLN A 113 19.71 -8.68 8.96
CA GLN A 113 19.20 -7.31 8.79
C GLN A 113 17.67 -7.25 8.85
N ALA A 114 17.00 -8.36 8.57
CA ALA A 114 15.57 -8.54 8.83
C ALA A 114 15.25 -10.03 8.95
N THR A 115 14.17 -10.36 9.65
CA THR A 115 13.59 -11.72 9.63
C THR A 115 12.13 -11.63 9.24
N VAL A 116 11.75 -12.40 8.22
CA VAL A 116 10.36 -12.55 7.78
C VAL A 116 9.83 -13.88 8.29
N PHE A 117 8.72 -13.85 9.01
CA PHE A 117 7.98 -15.05 9.38
C PHE A 117 6.76 -15.16 8.47
N LEU A 118 6.67 -16.26 7.71
CA LEU A 118 5.50 -16.66 6.95
C LEU A 118 4.82 -17.79 7.73
N ASN A 119 3.72 -17.49 8.40
CA ASN A 119 3.16 -18.32 9.46
C ASN A 119 4.21 -18.62 10.55
N GLN A 120 4.71 -19.86 10.59
CA GLN A 120 5.75 -20.33 11.52
C GLN A 120 7.13 -20.45 10.87
N GLN A 121 7.22 -20.30 9.55
CA GLN A 121 8.48 -20.43 8.82
C GLN A 121 9.24 -19.11 8.86
N SER A 122 10.47 -19.13 9.33
CA SER A 122 11.34 -17.96 9.34
C SER A 122 12.26 -17.93 8.11
N VAL A 123 12.42 -16.75 7.54
CA VAL A 123 13.40 -16.43 6.50
C VAL A 123 14.25 -15.28 7.02
N LYS A 124 15.52 -15.54 7.29
CA LYS A 124 16.48 -14.51 7.72
C LYS A 124 17.09 -13.85 6.49
N LEU A 125 17.23 -12.53 6.49
CA LEU A 125 17.87 -11.77 5.43
C LEU A 125 19.24 -11.29 5.91
N GLY A 126 20.30 -11.79 5.28
CA GLY A 126 21.68 -11.44 5.55
C GLY A 126 22.14 -10.24 4.74
N LYS A 127 23.45 -10.16 4.43
CA LYS A 127 24.12 -9.17 3.58
C LYS A 127 23.89 -9.44 2.08
N THR A 128 24.36 -8.54 1.23
CA THR A 128 24.38 -8.74 -0.23
C THR A 128 25.53 -9.61 -0.70
N ASP A 129 25.39 -10.19 -1.90
CA ASP A 129 26.51 -10.78 -2.63
C ASP A 129 27.52 -9.71 -3.10
N LEU A 130 28.66 -10.15 -3.66
CA LEU A 130 29.73 -9.25 -4.11
C LEU A 130 29.28 -8.24 -5.19
N ARG A 131 28.16 -8.48 -5.87
CA ARG A 131 27.62 -7.58 -6.90
C ARG A 131 26.59 -6.60 -6.33
N GLY A 132 26.12 -6.83 -5.11
CA GLY A 132 25.11 -5.99 -4.46
C GLY A 132 23.68 -6.20 -4.98
N SER A 133 23.46 -7.08 -5.96
CA SER A 133 22.14 -7.21 -6.61
C SER A 133 21.23 -8.23 -5.93
N ARG A 134 21.81 -9.11 -5.12
CA ARG A 134 21.11 -10.19 -4.42
C ARG A 134 21.55 -10.24 -2.97
N ARG A 135 20.68 -10.75 -2.12
CA ARG A 135 20.85 -10.87 -0.68
C ARG A 135 20.79 -12.32 -0.26
N TYR A 136 21.69 -12.70 0.63
CA TYR A 136 21.67 -14.03 1.24
C TYR A 136 20.41 -14.17 2.10
N THR A 137 19.74 -15.31 2.00
CA THR A 137 18.63 -15.68 2.88
C THR A 137 18.89 -17.03 3.52
N LEU A 138 18.43 -17.24 4.75
CA LEU A 138 18.46 -18.54 5.42
C LEU A 138 17.05 -18.99 5.75
N LYS A 139 16.67 -20.17 5.23
CA LYS A 139 15.37 -20.81 5.46
C LYS A 139 15.58 -22.33 5.55
N ASN A 140 15.10 -22.95 6.63
CA ASN A 140 15.20 -24.41 6.84
C ASN A 140 16.62 -24.98 6.63
N ASP A 141 17.65 -24.30 7.16
CA ASP A 141 19.06 -24.67 7.03
C ASP A 141 19.65 -24.59 5.60
N VAL A 142 18.91 -23.97 4.67
CA VAL A 142 19.35 -23.70 3.31
C VAL A 142 19.59 -22.21 3.14
N VAL A 143 20.77 -21.88 2.62
CA VAL A 143 21.12 -20.53 2.18
C VAL A 143 20.76 -20.37 0.72
N GLU A 144 20.00 -19.32 0.42
CA GLU A 144 19.52 -18.99 -0.91
C GLU A 144 19.74 -17.50 -1.21
N PHE A 145 19.32 -17.06 -2.39
CA PHE A 145 19.37 -15.66 -2.78
C PHE A 145 18.01 -15.10 -3.17
N VAL A 146 17.74 -13.90 -2.66
CA VAL A 146 16.62 -13.05 -3.10
C VAL A 146 17.14 -11.73 -3.69
N PRO A 147 16.34 -11.02 -4.51
CA PRO A 147 16.74 -9.70 -5.00
C PRO A 147 16.97 -8.67 -3.87
N GLU A 148 17.87 -7.72 -4.08
CA GLU A 148 18.18 -6.71 -3.05
C GLU A 148 16.99 -5.84 -2.66
N TRP A 149 16.06 -5.57 -3.59
CA TRP A 149 14.88 -4.75 -3.32
C TRP A 149 13.99 -5.30 -2.22
N VAL A 150 14.09 -6.59 -1.89
CA VAL A 150 13.33 -7.24 -0.82
C VAL A 150 13.60 -6.56 0.52
N LEU A 151 14.87 -6.30 0.87
CA LEU A 151 15.19 -5.65 2.14
C LEU A 151 14.73 -4.18 2.13
N SER A 152 14.87 -3.48 1.01
CA SER A 152 14.39 -2.10 0.87
C SER A 152 12.88 -2.00 1.09
N LEU A 153 12.11 -2.95 0.56
CA LEU A 153 10.67 -3.01 0.76
C LEU A 153 10.32 -3.29 2.24
N ILE A 154 11.00 -4.25 2.87
CA ILE A 154 10.82 -4.57 4.30
C ILE A 154 11.14 -3.35 5.18
N ASN A 155 12.23 -2.65 4.89
CA ASN A 155 12.68 -1.46 5.63
C ASN A 155 11.79 -0.23 5.37
N GLY A 156 11.07 -0.18 4.26
CA GLY A 156 10.06 0.85 4.01
C GLY A 156 8.89 0.81 5.00
N GLY A 157 8.79 -0.24 5.81
CA GLY A 157 7.96 -0.23 7.01
C GLY A 157 6.47 -0.17 6.71
N VAL A 158 5.72 0.50 7.59
CA VAL A 158 4.26 0.64 7.49
C VAL A 158 3.88 1.23 6.13
N THR A 159 4.57 2.30 5.73
CA THR A 159 4.33 3.02 4.48
C THR A 159 4.48 2.13 3.25
N ALA A 160 5.41 1.17 3.26
CA ALA A 160 5.65 0.29 2.11
C ALA A 160 4.56 -0.76 1.89
N PHE A 161 3.85 -1.16 2.96
CA PHE A 161 2.86 -2.23 2.91
C PHE A 161 1.42 -1.76 3.11
N ALA A 162 1.17 -0.55 3.57
CA ALA A 162 -0.19 -0.03 3.74
C ALA A 162 -0.72 0.63 2.45
N ILE A 163 -2.05 0.70 2.33
CA ILE A 163 -2.72 1.61 1.40
C ILE A 163 -2.51 3.05 1.89
N LEU A 164 -2.15 3.97 1.00
CA LEU A 164 -1.77 5.34 1.36
C LEU A 164 -2.95 6.32 1.29
N GLU A 165 -4.04 5.92 0.67
CA GLU A 165 -5.31 6.62 0.63
C GLU A 165 -5.97 6.56 2.02
N PRO A 166 -6.18 7.70 2.72
CA PRO A 166 -6.77 7.70 4.05
C PRO A 166 -8.21 7.20 4.07
N PHE A 167 -8.92 7.31 2.96
CA PHE A 167 -10.34 6.98 2.82
C PHE A 167 -10.50 5.74 1.95
N GLY A 168 -10.43 4.55 2.56
CA GLY A 168 -10.63 3.27 1.87
C GLY A 168 -12.08 2.96 1.48
N LEU A 169 -13.04 3.71 2.05
CA LEU A 169 -14.46 3.65 1.70
C LEU A 169 -14.86 4.95 0.98
N SER A 170 -15.93 4.88 0.18
CA SER A 170 -16.48 6.05 -0.49
C SER A 170 -17.07 7.02 0.52
N LEU A 171 -16.50 8.23 0.59
CA LEU A 171 -17.03 9.34 1.36
C LEU A 171 -18.39 9.76 0.81
N THR A 172 -19.38 9.83 1.70
CA THR A 172 -20.72 10.37 1.40
C THR A 172 -20.90 11.77 1.94
N ASP A 173 -20.20 12.11 3.02
CA ASP A 173 -20.20 13.45 3.62
C ASP A 173 -18.92 13.64 4.47
N LEU A 174 -18.51 14.89 4.66
CA LEU A 174 -17.35 15.28 5.44
C LEU A 174 -17.62 16.61 6.14
N GLN A 175 -17.52 16.61 7.47
CA GLN A 175 -17.84 17.79 8.29
C GLN A 175 -16.60 18.21 9.08
N LEU A 176 -16.15 19.46 8.95
CA LEU A 176 -15.01 20.01 9.68
C LEU A 176 -15.50 21.12 10.63
N ARG A 177 -14.97 21.19 11.86
CA ARG A 177 -15.48 22.08 12.93
C ARG A 177 -15.07 23.57 12.77
N GLY A 178 -14.56 23.98 11.61
CA GLY A 178 -13.89 25.28 11.41
C GLY A 178 -14.55 26.26 10.42
N ASP A 179 -15.84 26.11 10.09
CA ASP A 179 -16.65 27.00 9.22
C ASP A 179 -16.99 26.47 7.80
N GLY A 180 -17.27 25.17 7.66
CA GLY A 180 -17.97 24.67 6.47
C GLY A 180 -18.27 23.18 6.52
N ILE A 181 -19.51 22.82 6.19
CA ILE A 181 -19.77 21.49 5.62
C ILE A 181 -18.95 21.45 4.34
N ILE A 182 -18.11 20.43 4.15
CA ILE A 182 -17.41 20.26 2.88
C ILE A 182 -18.47 20.08 1.81
N GLU A 183 -18.47 20.96 0.81
CA GLU A 183 -19.46 20.87 -0.25
C GLU A 183 -19.31 19.53 -0.98
N SER A 184 -20.41 18.96 -1.45
CA SER A 184 -20.38 17.67 -2.13
C SER A 184 -19.45 17.66 -3.35
N GLU A 185 -19.20 18.82 -3.96
CA GLU A 185 -18.26 19.01 -5.07
C GLU A 185 -16.79 18.83 -4.67
N GLN A 186 -16.46 19.00 -3.40
CA GLN A 186 -15.10 18.85 -2.85
C GLN A 186 -14.84 17.42 -2.34
N LEU A 187 -15.87 16.59 -2.11
CA LEU A 187 -15.69 15.21 -1.64
C LEU A 187 -14.76 14.36 -2.53
N PRO A 188 -14.81 14.44 -3.88
CA PRO A 188 -13.87 13.70 -4.74
C PRO A 188 -12.40 14.08 -4.51
N PHE A 189 -12.13 15.33 -4.15
CA PHE A 189 -10.77 15.78 -3.82
C PHE A 189 -10.28 15.11 -2.53
N TRP A 190 -11.10 15.12 -1.48
CA TRP A 190 -10.79 14.43 -0.22
C TRP A 190 -10.64 12.93 -0.42
N GLN A 191 -11.51 12.31 -1.20
CA GLN A 191 -11.45 10.89 -1.55
C GLN A 191 -10.14 10.53 -2.26
N ALA A 192 -9.57 11.45 -3.05
CA ALA A 192 -8.36 11.25 -3.83
C ALA A 192 -7.06 11.58 -3.06
N LEU A 193 -7.15 11.97 -1.78
CA LEU A 193 -5.95 12.20 -0.97
C LEU A 193 -5.12 10.93 -0.88
N SER A 194 -3.81 11.10 -1.00
CA SER A 194 -2.85 10.02 -0.85
C SER A 194 -1.69 10.52 0.00
N ALA A 195 -1.34 9.75 1.02
CA ALA A 195 -0.25 10.07 1.90
C ALA A 195 1.11 9.82 1.23
N GLN A 196 2.07 10.66 1.56
CA GLN A 196 3.47 10.42 1.24
C GLN A 196 4.04 9.33 2.16
N GLN A 197 3.58 9.31 3.42
CA GLN A 197 4.02 8.38 4.44
C GLN A 197 2.90 8.10 5.45
N ILE A 198 3.00 6.95 6.12
CA ILE A 198 2.20 6.63 7.31
C ILE A 198 3.18 6.38 8.45
N VAL A 199 2.96 7.08 9.56
CA VAL A 199 3.86 7.09 10.71
C VAL A 199 3.10 6.86 12.01
N GLU A 200 3.75 6.23 12.96
CA GLU A 200 3.20 6.05 14.31
C GLU A 200 3.20 7.39 15.06
N LEU A 201 2.15 7.66 15.84
CA LEU A 201 2.00 8.95 16.54
C LEU A 201 3.09 9.25 17.57
N GLN A 202 3.79 8.23 18.05
CA GLN A 202 4.93 8.42 18.94
C GLN A 202 6.18 8.96 18.22
N THR A 203 6.24 8.84 16.88
CA THR A 203 7.39 9.28 16.08
C THR A 203 7.30 10.74 15.65
N ILE A 204 6.08 11.25 15.48
CA ILE A 204 5.78 12.65 15.19
C ILE A 204 5.15 13.20 16.46
N ASP A 205 5.82 14.08 17.20
CA ASP A 205 5.35 14.64 18.49
C ASP A 205 4.05 15.46 18.32
N LEU A 206 2.94 14.75 18.11
CA LEU A 206 1.57 15.23 18.00
C LEU A 206 0.82 15.08 19.31
N GLN A 207 1.32 14.26 20.25
CA GLN A 207 0.65 13.97 21.51
C GLN A 207 0.35 15.23 22.33
N ASN A 208 1.19 16.26 22.20
CA ASN A 208 1.04 17.54 22.90
C ASN A 208 0.51 18.67 22.00
N LYS A 209 0.18 18.38 20.73
CA LYS A 209 -0.34 19.38 19.80
C LYS A 209 -1.87 19.30 19.79
N THR A 210 -2.50 20.47 19.70
CA THR A 210 -3.93 20.54 19.44
C THR A 210 -4.15 20.40 17.93
N PRO A 211 -5.11 19.58 17.48
CA PRO A 211 -5.45 19.53 16.07
C PRO A 211 -5.92 20.91 15.58
N SER A 212 -5.47 21.29 14.40
CA SER A 212 -5.91 22.51 13.70
C SER A 212 -7.39 22.43 13.38
N GLU A 213 -7.85 21.24 12.98
CA GLU A 213 -9.26 20.95 12.71
C GLU A 213 -9.64 19.57 13.20
N VAL A 214 -10.89 19.43 13.60
CA VAL A 214 -11.51 18.15 13.95
C VAL A 214 -12.76 18.00 13.11
N GLY A 215 -12.98 16.80 12.59
CA GLY A 215 -14.12 16.52 11.74
C GLY A 215 -14.69 15.13 11.89
N THR A 216 -15.71 14.88 11.09
CA THR A 216 -16.37 13.59 10.96
C THR A 216 -16.43 13.23 9.48
N ALA A 217 -15.81 12.10 9.12
CA ALA A 217 -15.95 11.49 7.81
C ALA A 217 -17.09 10.46 7.86
N ILE A 218 -17.96 10.50 6.86
CA ILE A 218 -19.16 9.65 6.77
C ILE A 218 -19.05 8.79 5.52
N PHE A 219 -19.27 7.48 5.70
CA PHE A 219 -19.25 6.47 4.65
C PHE A 219 -20.57 5.67 4.70
N GLY A 220 -21.62 6.21 4.08
CA GLY A 220 -22.97 5.65 4.21
C GLY A 220 -23.43 5.73 5.67
N ASP A 221 -23.61 4.58 6.32
CA ASP A 221 -24.06 4.49 7.72
C ASP A 221 -22.90 4.52 8.74
N ILE A 222 -21.64 4.48 8.27
CA ILE A 222 -20.45 4.49 9.14
C ILE A 222 -19.95 5.92 9.30
N GLN A 223 -19.62 6.32 10.52
CA GLN A 223 -19.03 7.62 10.81
C GLN A 223 -17.74 7.44 11.61
N THR A 224 -16.71 8.20 11.28
CA THR A 224 -15.44 8.21 12.00
C THR A 224 -14.97 9.62 12.27
N GLN A 225 -14.38 9.85 13.43
CA GLN A 225 -13.77 11.13 13.77
C GLN A 225 -12.38 11.21 13.15
N LEU A 226 -12.06 12.38 12.61
CA LEU A 226 -10.75 12.70 12.07
C LEU A 226 -10.21 13.97 12.72
N GLU A 227 -8.90 14.05 12.76
CA GLU A 227 -8.13 15.16 13.27
C GLU A 227 -7.06 15.54 12.24
N LEU A 228 -6.96 16.84 11.97
CA LEU A 228 -5.98 17.40 11.06
C LEU A 228 -5.01 18.27 11.86
N TYR A 229 -3.73 18.02 11.65
CA TYR A 229 -2.65 18.82 12.19
C TYR A 229 -1.93 19.47 11.01
N GLN A 230 -2.10 20.77 10.84
CA GLN A 230 -1.40 21.53 9.81
C GLN A 230 -0.07 22.03 10.38
N LEU A 231 1.04 21.50 9.86
CA LEU A 231 2.39 21.91 10.21
C LEU A 231 3.06 22.55 8.98
N PRO A 232 4.13 23.35 9.16
CA PRO A 232 4.79 24.03 8.03
C PRO A 232 5.31 23.09 6.94
N GLU A 233 5.71 21.88 7.32
CA GLU A 233 6.36 20.91 6.44
C GLU A 233 5.39 19.85 5.88
N PHE A 234 4.27 19.62 6.57
CA PHE A 234 3.31 18.56 6.22
C PHE A 234 1.97 18.74 6.92
N ILE A 235 0.96 18.02 6.42
CA ILE A 235 -0.33 17.86 7.10
C ILE A 235 -0.39 16.43 7.64
N ALA A 236 -0.70 16.25 8.92
CA ALA A 236 -1.00 14.94 9.47
C ALA A 236 -2.51 14.78 9.62
N LEU A 237 -3.05 13.74 8.96
CA LEU A 237 -4.43 13.30 9.09
C LEU A 237 -4.47 12.04 9.96
N ARG A 238 -5.25 12.09 11.03
CA ARG A 238 -5.42 10.98 11.97
C ARG A 238 -6.90 10.67 12.14
N PHE A 239 -7.27 9.39 12.18
CA PHE A 239 -8.57 8.97 12.71
C PHE A 239 -8.48 8.83 14.23
N ALA A 240 -9.50 9.27 14.98
CA ALA A 240 -9.40 9.47 16.44
C ALA A 240 -8.92 8.22 17.22
N ASP A 241 -9.33 7.02 16.79
CA ASP A 241 -8.95 5.75 17.42
C ASP A 241 -7.69 5.10 16.81
N ALA A 242 -7.06 5.75 15.83
CA ALA A 242 -5.89 5.23 15.15
C ALA A 242 -4.58 5.60 15.90
N THR A 243 -3.63 4.67 15.91
CA THR A 243 -2.28 4.85 16.46
C THR A 243 -1.26 5.37 15.44
N CYS A 244 -1.68 5.48 14.18
CA CYS A 244 -0.90 6.01 13.07
C CYS A 244 -1.59 7.24 12.45
N ALA A 245 -0.80 8.09 11.80
CA ALA A 245 -1.26 9.22 11.02
C ALA A 245 -0.77 9.11 9.57
N TYR A 246 -1.62 9.58 8.66
CA TYR A 246 -1.31 9.79 7.26
C TYR A 246 -0.62 11.14 7.11
N ILE A 247 0.58 11.15 6.53
CA ILE A 247 1.37 12.35 6.29
C ILE A 247 1.17 12.77 4.84
N LEU A 248 0.49 13.89 4.67
CA LEU A 248 0.18 14.51 3.39
C LEU A 248 1.15 15.65 3.12
N ALA A 249 1.28 16.03 1.84
CA ALA A 249 2.00 17.24 1.46
C ALA A 249 1.40 18.48 2.16
N PRO A 250 2.20 19.52 2.47
CA PRO A 250 1.72 20.71 3.18
C PRO A 250 0.64 21.50 2.42
N ASP A 251 0.58 21.35 1.10
CA ASP A 251 -0.40 21.95 0.20
C ASP A 251 -1.52 20.98 -0.22
N ALA A 252 -1.56 19.77 0.36
CA ALA A 252 -2.52 18.72 -0.01
C ALA A 252 -3.99 19.09 0.25
N LEU A 253 -4.27 20.18 0.98
CA LEU A 253 -5.63 20.68 1.26
C LEU A 253 -5.88 22.10 0.71
N ALA A 254 -4.94 22.66 -0.07
CA ALA A 254 -4.97 24.05 -0.53
C ALA A 254 -6.25 24.51 -1.28
N PRO A 255 -6.96 23.69 -2.10
CA PRO A 255 -8.14 24.19 -2.82
C PRO A 255 -9.38 24.41 -1.93
N ILE A 256 -9.30 24.13 -0.63
CA ILE A 256 -10.43 24.25 0.32
C ILE A 256 -10.40 25.61 1.06
N THR A 257 -9.35 26.41 0.88
CA THR A 257 -9.11 27.65 1.66
C THR A 257 -9.37 28.96 0.92
N ASP A 258 -9.78 28.95 -0.35
CA ASP A 258 -10.23 30.16 -1.05
C ASP A 258 -11.77 30.19 -1.10
N PRO A 259 -12.42 31.20 -0.50
CA PRO A 259 -13.88 31.41 -0.57
C PRO A 259 -14.38 31.86 -1.95
#